data_AF-A0A0C3HLJ0-F1
#
_entry.id   AF-A0A0C3HLJ0-F1
#
_cell.length_a   1.000
_cell.length_b   1.000
_cell.length_c   1.000
_cell.angle_alpha   90.00
_cell.angle_beta   90.00
_cell.angle_gamma   90.00
#
_symmetry.space_group_name_H-M   'P 1'
#
loop_
_entity.id
_entity.type
_entity.pdbx_description
1 polymer ?
#
loop_
_entity_poly.entity_id
_entity_poly.type
_entity_poly.pdbx_seq_one_letter_code
_entity_poly.pdbx_strand_id
1 'polypeptide(L)'
;MSLESLWRGGTTSFSEALWRLLDAKVVPPTDFAGFADVRVVATAHLEAFASPGASGHRFLISSHFDYQTTVDSLTEGIPQLRSRLPKGTPGAGKLGKVSSICL
;
A
#
# COMPACT_ATOMS: atom_id res chain seq x y z
N MET A 1 24.61 21.67 -5.95
CA MET A 1 23.43 21.02 -5.33
C MET A 1 22.55 22.16 -4.81
N SER A 2 21.41 22.43 -5.45
CA SER A 2 20.59 23.63 -5.20
C SER A 2 19.58 23.41 -4.06
N LEU A 3 19.26 24.46 -3.29
CA LEU A 3 18.22 24.42 -2.23
C LEU A 3 16.87 23.89 -2.74
N GLU A 4 16.56 24.08 -4.03
CA GLU A 4 15.37 23.56 -4.72
C GLU A 4 15.30 22.02 -4.71
N SER A 5 16.46 21.34 -4.70
CA SER A 5 16.52 19.87 -4.63
C SER A 5 16.31 19.34 -3.21
N LEU A 6 16.50 20.19 -2.19
CA LEU A 6 16.33 19.84 -0.78
C LEU A 6 14.84 19.85 -0.37
N TRP A 7 14.03 20.73 -0.97
CA TRP A 7 12.58 20.81 -0.75
C TRP A 7 11.75 19.89 -1.66
N ARG A 8 12.32 19.41 -2.77
CA ARG A 8 11.75 18.30 -3.56
C ARG A 8 11.86 16.92 -2.88
N GLY A 9 12.46 16.85 -1.69
CA GLY A 9 12.34 15.73 -0.76
C GLY A 9 11.07 15.79 0.11
N GLY A 10 10.11 16.65 -0.24
CA GLY A 10 8.87 16.88 0.50
C GLY A 10 7.89 15.72 0.37
N THR A 11 7.38 15.26 1.52
CA THR A 11 6.22 14.36 1.72
C THR A 11 5.42 14.04 0.45
N THR A 12 5.87 13.04 -0.31
CA THR A 12 5.11 12.52 -1.45
C THR A 12 3.91 11.79 -0.89
N SER A 13 2.72 12.29 -1.18
CA SER A 13 1.49 11.56 -0.87
C SER A 13 1.53 10.17 -1.50
N PHE A 14 0.88 9.18 -0.88
CA PHE A 14 0.82 7.82 -1.43
C PHE A 14 0.28 7.81 -2.87
N SER A 15 -0.69 8.67 -3.18
CA SER A 15 -1.23 8.84 -4.53
C SER A 15 -0.18 9.33 -5.53
N GLU A 16 0.71 10.25 -5.13
CA GLU A 16 1.82 10.68 -5.97
C GLU A 16 2.83 9.54 -6.20
N ALA A 17 3.14 8.78 -5.15
CA ALA A 17 4.03 7.62 -5.25
C ALA A 17 3.48 6.58 -6.24
N LEU A 18 2.18 6.28 -6.16
CA LEU A 18 1.50 5.38 -7.10
C LEU A 18 1.52 5.95 -8.52
N TRP A 19 1.29 7.25 -8.68
CA TRP A 19 1.30 7.88 -10.00
C TRP A 19 2.68 7.85 -10.66
N ARG A 20 3.74 7.97 -9.86
CA ARG A 20 5.15 7.86 -10.31
C ARG A 20 5.56 6.44 -10.69
N LEU A 21 4.79 5.40 -10.35
CA LEU A 21 5.04 4.04 -10.84
C LEU A 21 4.73 3.91 -12.33
N LEU A 22 3.83 4.74 -12.86
CA LEU A 22 3.59 4.78 -14.29
C LEU A 22 4.80 5.38 -15.00
N ASP A 23 5.27 4.68 -16.02
CA ASP A 23 6.46 4.95 -16.81
C ASP A 23 7.78 4.90 -16.01
N ALA A 24 7.75 4.32 -14.79
CA ALA A 24 8.96 4.05 -14.03
C ALA A 24 9.80 2.96 -14.71
N LYS A 25 11.12 3.11 -14.65
CA LYS A 25 12.06 2.11 -15.20
C LYS A 25 12.28 0.92 -14.27
N VAL A 26 12.19 1.15 -12.97
CA VAL A 26 12.49 0.18 -11.92
C VAL A 26 11.43 0.32 -10.83
N VAL A 27 11.04 -0.80 -10.22
CA VAL A 27 10.17 -0.81 -9.04
C VAL A 27 10.95 -0.20 -7.87
N PRO A 28 10.46 0.88 -7.23
CA PRO A 28 11.15 1.47 -6.09
C PRO A 28 11.20 0.51 -4.90
N PRO A 29 12.19 0.66 -3.99
CA PRO A 29 12.17 -0.07 -2.73
C PRO A 29 10.94 0.30 -1.91
N THR A 30 10.49 -0.58 -1.01
CA THR A 30 9.32 -0.31 -0.17
C THR A 30 9.70 0.62 1.00
N ASP A 31 9.14 1.83 0.99
CA ASP A 31 9.34 2.84 2.05
C ASP A 31 8.26 2.76 3.15
N PHE A 32 7.03 2.38 2.77
CA PHE A 32 5.89 2.18 3.67
C PHE A 32 5.27 0.83 3.40
N ALA A 33 5.27 -0.08 4.39
CA ALA A 33 4.88 -1.48 4.18
C ALA A 33 3.43 -1.82 4.57
N GLY A 34 2.59 -0.81 4.82
CA GLY A 34 1.24 -0.98 5.34
C GLY A 34 0.21 -0.08 4.67
N PHE A 35 -0.95 -0.63 4.37
CA PHE A 35 -2.14 0.12 3.96
C PHE A 35 -3.38 -0.46 4.66
N ALA A 36 -4.50 0.25 4.65
CA ALA A 36 -5.77 -0.27 5.17
C ALA A 36 -6.87 -0.01 4.14
N ASP A 37 -7.66 -1.04 3.83
CA ASP A 37 -8.86 -0.88 3.02
C ASP A 37 -9.90 -0.08 3.81
N VAL A 38 -10.38 1.03 3.22
CA VAL A 38 -11.34 1.94 3.86
C VAL A 38 -12.63 1.24 4.29
N ARG A 39 -13.05 0.17 3.59
CA ARG A 39 -14.23 -0.62 3.93
C ARG A 39 -13.98 -1.45 5.18
N VAL A 40 -12.80 -2.05 5.30
CA VAL A 40 -12.39 -2.80 6.50
C VAL A 40 -12.27 -1.87 7.69
N VAL A 41 -11.70 -0.66 7.48
CA VAL A 41 -11.65 0.37 8.52
C VAL A 41 -13.06 0.77 8.97
N ALA A 42 -13.99 1.01 8.04
CA ALA A 42 -15.37 1.36 8.37
C ALA A 42 -16.06 0.25 9.18
N THR A 43 -15.94 -1.01 8.75
CA THR A 43 -16.47 -2.17 9.48
C THR A 43 -15.84 -2.27 10.87
N ALA A 44 -14.52 -2.09 11.00
CA ALA A 44 -13.84 -2.14 12.30
C ALA A 44 -14.37 -1.07 13.27
N HIS A 45 -14.71 0.13 12.78
CA HIS A 45 -15.33 1.16 13.62
C HIS A 45 -16.74 0.77 14.07
N LEU A 46 -17.54 0.15 13.20
CA LEU A 46 -18.87 -0.34 13.56
C LEU A 46 -18.79 -1.45 14.61
N GLU A 47 -17.89 -2.42 14.42
CA GLU A 47 -17.68 -3.53 15.37
C GLU A 47 -17.13 -3.05 16.71
N ALA A 48 -16.21 -2.08 16.70
CA ALA A 48 -15.68 -1.49 17.92
C ALA A 48 -16.75 -0.79 18.76
N PHE A 49 -17.80 -0.26 18.12
CA PHE A 49 -18.94 0.34 18.81
C PHE A 49 -19.98 -0.71 19.23
N ALA A 50 -20.30 -1.67 18.36
CA ALA A 50 -21.40 -2.60 18.57
C ALA A 50 -21.06 -3.76 19.51
N SER A 51 -19.78 -4.17 19.59
CA SER A 51 -19.36 -5.31 20.39
C SER A 51 -19.06 -4.90 21.83
N PRO A 52 -19.78 -5.42 22.85
CA PRO A 52 -19.51 -5.09 24.25
C PRO A 52 -18.09 -5.44 24.70
N GLY A 53 -17.49 -6.47 24.09
CA GLY A 53 -16.12 -6.92 24.37
C GLY A 53 -15.02 -6.05 23.73
N ALA A 54 -15.38 -5.11 22.86
CA ALA A 54 -14.40 -4.23 22.21
C ALA A 54 -14.05 -2.98 23.04
N SER A 55 -14.81 -2.70 24.11
CA SER A 55 -14.59 -1.53 24.97
C SER A 55 -13.23 -1.58 25.66
N GLY A 56 -12.49 -0.47 25.62
CA GLY A 56 -11.16 -0.35 26.23
C GLY A 56 -10.01 -0.94 25.41
N HIS A 57 -10.29 -1.51 24.24
CA HIS A 57 -9.27 -2.06 23.34
C HIS A 57 -8.85 -1.06 22.25
N ARG A 58 -7.63 -1.27 21.72
CA ARG A 58 -7.10 -0.54 20.57
C ARG A 58 -6.89 -1.54 19.44
N PHE A 59 -7.59 -1.35 18.33
CA PHE A 59 -7.50 -2.23 17.16
C PHE A 59 -6.53 -1.65 16.13
N LEU A 60 -5.54 -2.45 15.71
CA LEU A 60 -4.64 -2.10 14.63
C LEU A 60 -5.14 -2.74 13.33
N ILE A 61 -5.62 -1.91 12.41
CA ILE A 61 -6.07 -2.36 11.09
C ILE A 61 -4.97 -2.06 10.08
N SER A 62 -4.40 -3.11 9.49
CA SER A 62 -3.33 -2.99 8.50
C SER A 62 -3.33 -4.20 7.55
N SER A 63 -2.82 -3.99 6.35
CA SER A 63 -2.59 -4.97 5.29
C SER A 63 -1.22 -4.71 4.67
N HIS A 64 -0.55 -5.76 4.21
CA HIS A 64 0.79 -5.64 3.64
C HIS A 64 0.78 -4.81 2.36
N PHE A 65 1.68 -3.84 2.27
CA PHE A 65 1.96 -3.11 1.05
C PHE A 65 3.40 -3.32 0.59
N ASP A 66 3.58 -3.55 -0.70
CA ASP A 66 4.86 -3.39 -1.39
C ASP A 66 4.60 -3.01 -2.85
N TYR A 67 5.57 -2.30 -3.44
CA TYR A 67 5.43 -1.80 -4.81
C TYR A 67 5.44 -2.93 -5.85
N GLN A 68 6.06 -4.08 -5.57
CA GLN A 68 6.07 -5.21 -6.50
C GLN A 68 4.69 -5.87 -6.59
N THR A 69 4.06 -6.18 -5.45
CA THR A 69 2.70 -6.71 -5.40
C THR A 69 1.70 -5.73 -6.03
N THR A 70 1.94 -4.43 -5.88
CA THR A 70 1.11 -3.39 -6.53
C THR A 70 1.23 -3.46 -8.05
N VAL A 71 2.45 -3.51 -8.59
CA VAL A 71 2.71 -3.65 -10.04
C VAL A 71 2.11 -4.95 -10.58
N ASP A 72 2.28 -6.06 -9.87
CA ASP A 72 1.73 -7.36 -10.25
C ASP A 72 0.18 -7.29 -10.30
N SER A 73 -0.45 -6.69 -9.27
CA SER A 73 -1.90 -6.54 -9.19
C SER A 73 -2.47 -5.61 -10.27
N LEU A 74 -1.78 -4.49 -10.58
CA LEU A 74 -2.18 -3.57 -11.66
C LEU A 74 -2.06 -4.22 -13.03
N THR A 75 -1.01 -5.03 -13.25
CA THR A 75 -0.78 -5.79 -14.49
C THR A 75 -1.88 -6.83 -14.74
N GLU A 76 -2.38 -7.45 -13.66
CA GLU A 76 -3.49 -8.41 -13.70
C GLU A 76 -4.85 -7.73 -13.86
N GLY A 77 -5.14 -6.71 -13.05
CA GLY A 77 -6.45 -6.06 -12.99
C GLY A 77 -6.72 -5.03 -14.08
N ILE A 78 -5.68 -4.38 -14.62
CA ILE A 78 -5.78 -3.33 -15.65
C ILE A 78 -4.79 -3.60 -16.79
N PRO A 79 -5.11 -4.53 -17.71
CA PRO A 79 -4.20 -4.96 -18.77
C PRO A 79 -3.68 -3.83 -19.68
N GLN A 80 -4.41 -2.71 -19.78
CA GLN A 80 -4.02 -1.54 -20.58
C GLN A 80 -2.78 -0.81 -20.02
N LEU A 81 -2.48 -0.98 -18.72
CA LEU A 81 -1.34 -0.32 -18.08
C LEU A 81 -0.04 -1.11 -18.21
N ARG A 82 -0.07 -2.35 -18.72
CA ARG A 82 1.10 -3.23 -18.83
C ARG A 82 2.29 -2.62 -19.56
N SER A 83 2.03 -1.77 -20.56
CA SER A 83 3.10 -1.10 -21.33
C SER A 83 3.78 0.03 -20.56
N ARG A 84 3.13 0.57 -19.52
CA ARG A 84 3.60 1.69 -18.71
C ARG A 84 4.16 1.26 -17.37
N LEU A 85 4.02 0.00 -16.98
CA LEU A 85 4.48 -0.48 -15.68
C LEU A 85 5.90 -1.08 -15.78
N PRO A 86 6.78 -0.82 -14.79
CA PRO A 86 8.03 -1.59 -14.66
C PRO A 86 7.71 -3.06 -14.39
N LYS A 87 8.52 -4.00 -14.90
CA LYS A 87 8.29 -5.44 -14.64
C LYS A 87 8.77 -5.89 -13.25
N GLY A 88 9.86 -5.29 -12.76
CA GLY A 88 10.49 -5.72 -11.51
C GLY A 88 10.79 -7.23 -11.48
N THR A 89 10.54 -7.86 -10.34
CA THR A 89 10.64 -9.32 -10.14
C THR A 89 9.26 -9.85 -9.71
N PRO A 90 8.44 -10.38 -10.64
CA PRO A 90 7.10 -10.83 -10.34
C PRO A 90 7.06 -11.84 -9.19
N GLY A 91 6.14 -11.63 -8.23
CA GLY A 91 5.94 -12.51 -7.08
C GLY A 91 6.90 -12.29 -5.90
N ALA A 92 7.85 -11.37 -5.97
CA ALA A 92 8.78 -11.11 -4.86
C ALA A 92 8.08 -10.60 -3.57
N GLY A 93 6.92 -9.94 -3.69
CA GLY A 93 6.14 -9.45 -2.54
C GLY A 93 5.26 -10.51 -1.85
N LYS A 94 5.09 -11.70 -2.42
CA LYS A 94 4.18 -12.75 -1.89
C LYS A 94 4.77 -13.58 -0.73
N LEU A 95 5.92 -13.18 -0.18
CA LEU A 95 6.68 -13.98 0.80
C LEU A 95 6.13 -13.96 2.24
N GLY A 96 5.04 -13.22 2.53
CA GLY A 96 4.43 -13.20 3.86
C GLY A 96 2.91 -13.38 3.84
N LYS A 97 2.39 -14.49 4.37
CA LYS A 97 0.98 -14.58 4.80
C LYS A 97 0.78 -13.59 5.94
N VAL A 98 0.18 -12.43 5.66
CA VAL A 98 -0.32 -11.56 6.72
C VAL A 98 -1.66 -12.11 7.19
N SER A 99 -1.65 -12.73 8.36
CA SER A 99 -2.86 -13.07 9.10
C SER A 99 -3.56 -11.77 9.51
N SER A 100 -4.49 -11.30 8.68
CA SER A 100 -5.44 -10.27 9.09
C SER A 100 -6.52 -10.95 9.94
N ILE A 101 -6.28 -10.97 11.25
CA ILE A 101 -7.25 -10.68 12.31
C ILE A 101 -6.48 -10.84 13.64
N CYS A 102 -6.13 -9.72 14.26
CA CYS A 102 -5.76 -9.71 15.66
C CYS A 102 -6.95 -9.07 16.37
N LEU A 103 -7.91 -9.93 16.74
CA LEU A 103 -8.89 -9.63 17.78
C LEU A 103 -8.18 -9.68 19.14
#